data_AF-D1Q064-F1
#
_entry.id   AF-D1Q064-F1
#
_cell.length_a   1.000
_cell.length_b   1.000
_cell.length_c   1.000
_cell.angle_alpha   90.00
_cell.angle_beta   90.00
_cell.angle_gamma   90.00
#
_symmetry.space_group_name_H-M   'P 1'
#
loop_
_entity.id
_entity.type
_entity.pdbx_description
1 polymer ?
#
loop_
_entity_poly.entity_id
_entity_poly.type
_entity_poly.pdbx_seq_one_letter_code
_entity_poly.pdbx_strand_id
1 'polypeptide(L)' 'MNMERTLNSKKYSYAGLFQHIQKGNTLHVSLDCYSASGVQVECTRQNKYAGCDPKNNKYTTSTTDKKGYITIYRRY' A
#
# COMPACT_ATOMS: atom_id res chain seq x y z
N MET A 1 -1.11 3.66 -18.21
CA MET A 1 -1.31 2.22 -17.98
C MET A 1 -1.26 2.00 -16.48
N ASN A 2 -2.40 1.74 -15.83
CA ASN A 2 -2.42 1.41 -14.41
C ASN A 2 -2.00 -0.06 -14.30
N MET A 3 -0.84 -0.34 -13.72
CA MET A 3 -0.43 -1.72 -13.44
C MET A 3 -0.93 -2.14 -12.06
N GLU A 4 -1.65 -3.24 -12.03
CA GLU A 4 -2.01 -3.95 -10.81
C GLU A 4 -0.96 -5.04 -10.55
N ARG A 5 -0.40 -5.09 -9.34
CA ARG A 5 0.58 -6.10 -8.94
C ARG A 5 0.12 -6.82 -7.69
N THR A 6 0.40 -8.12 -7.60
CA THR A 6 0.07 -8.92 -6.41
C THR A 6 1.34 -9.54 -5.81
N LEU A 7 1.45 -9.55 -4.48
CA LEU A 7 2.52 -10.16 -3.69
C LEU A 7 1.93 -11.21 -2.76
N ASN A 8 2.19 -12.48 -3.08
CA ASN A 8 1.78 -13.65 -2.29
C ASN A 8 2.87 -14.12 -1.31
N SER A 9 3.99 -13.42 -1.26
CA SER A 9 5.11 -13.73 -0.37
C SER A 9 5.71 -12.45 0.19
N LYS A 10 6.30 -12.54 1.38
CA LYS A 10 6.98 -11.43 2.03
C LYS A 10 8.32 -11.14 1.32
N LYS A 11 8.26 -10.31 0.28
CA LYS A 11 9.44 -9.92 -0.53
C LYS A 11 10.09 -8.63 -0.06
N TYR A 12 9.32 -7.73 0.56
CA TYR A 12 9.78 -6.40 0.96
C TYR A 12 9.45 -6.13 2.44
N SER A 13 10.17 -5.18 3.04
CA SER A 13 9.72 -4.57 4.30
C SER A 13 8.44 -3.77 4.07
N TYR A 14 7.70 -3.42 5.14
CA TYR A 14 6.52 -2.57 5.03
C TYR A 14 6.83 -1.27 4.28
N ALA A 15 7.93 -0.58 4.60
CA ALA A 15 8.36 0.63 3.90
C ALA A 15 8.66 0.38 2.42
N GLY A 16 9.33 -0.74 2.11
CA GLY A 16 9.66 -1.12 0.74
C GLY A 16 8.42 -1.35 -0.13
N LEU A 17 7.29 -1.79 0.45
CA LEU A 17 6.02 -1.92 -0.28
C LEU A 17 5.62 -0.60 -0.94
N PHE A 18 5.77 0.53 -0.25
CA PHE A 18 5.34 1.83 -0.76
C PHE A 18 6.35 2.46 -1.73
N GLN A 19 7.64 2.13 -1.61
CA GLN A 19 8.69 2.65 -2.49
C GLN A 19 8.62 2.07 -3.92
N HIS A 20 8.18 0.82 -4.05
CA HIS A 20 8.11 0.14 -5.35
C HIS A 20 6.79 0.35 -6.11
N ILE A 21 5.86 1.13 -5.56
CA ILE A 21 4.59 1.46 -6.23
C ILE A 21 4.75 2.74 -7.04
N GLN A 22 4.54 2.62 -8.36
CA GLN A 22 4.53 3.79 -9.25
C GLN A 22 3.19 4.54 -9.15
N LYS A 23 3.19 5.80 -9.58
CA LYS A 23 2.00 6.67 -9.56
C LYS A 23 0.87 6.03 -10.36
N GLY A 24 -0.34 5.96 -9.80
CA GLY A 24 -1.52 5.39 -10.46
C GLY A 24 -1.59 3.86 -10.44
N ASN A 25 -0.62 3.20 -9.79
CA ASN A 25 -0.58 1.74 -9.67
C ASN A 25 -1.14 1.27 -8.32
N THR A 26 -1.52 0.00 -8.33
CA THR A 26 -2.12 -0.70 -7.20
C THR A 26 -1.29 -1.93 -6.87
N LEU A 27 -1.04 -2.17 -5.58
CA LEU A 27 -0.33 -3.33 -5.07
C LEU A 27 -1.20 -4.09 -4.08
N HIS A 28 -1.51 -5.34 -4.38
CA HIS A 28 -2.16 -6.26 -3.46
C HIS A 28 -1.10 -7.08 -2.73
N VAL A 29 -1.11 -7.05 -1.41
CA VAL A 29 -0.25 -7.86 -0.54
C VAL A 29 -1.10 -8.84 0.25
N SER A 30 -0.72 -10.12 0.27
CA SER A 30 -1.46 -11.14 1.01
C SER A 30 -1.48 -10.85 2.52
N LEU A 31 -2.66 -11.03 3.13
CA LEU A 31 -2.85 -10.95 4.59
C LEU A 31 -2.06 -12.02 5.35
N ASP A 32 -1.69 -13.13 4.69
CA ASP A 32 -0.86 -14.17 5.28
C ASP A 32 0.61 -13.73 5.45
N CYS A 33 1.04 -12.74 4.67
CA CYS A 33 2.42 -12.25 4.64
C CYS A 33 2.61 -10.92 5.38
N TYR A 34 1.58 -10.08 5.36
CA TYR A 34 1.60 -8.73 5.91
C TYR A 34 0.35 -8.49 6.75
N SER A 35 0.52 -7.91 7.94
CA SER A 35 -0.63 -7.55 8.75
C SER A 35 -1.28 -6.26 8.24
N ALA A 36 -2.62 -6.22 8.28
CA ALA A 36 -3.38 -5.04 7.87
C ALA A 36 -2.98 -3.79 8.68
N SER A 37 -2.84 -3.95 10.00
CA SER A 37 -2.40 -2.89 10.91
C SER A 37 -0.99 -2.39 10.58
N GLY A 38 -0.05 -3.29 10.26
CA GLY A 38 1.31 -2.92 9.88
C GLY A 38 1.36 -2.10 8.59
N VAL A 39 0.60 -2.52 7.57
CA VAL A 39 0.49 -1.79 6.32
C VAL A 39 -0.19 -0.42 6.52
N GLN A 40 -1.22 -0.33 7.35
CA GLN A 40 -1.92 0.94 7.65
C GLN A 40 -1.04 1.94 8.41
N VAL A 41 -0.29 1.49 9.42
CA VAL A 41 0.66 2.33 10.16
C VAL A 41 1.72 2.86 9.22
N GLU A 42 2.29 1.99 8.37
CA GLU A 42 3.30 2.41 7.40
C GLU A 42 2.71 3.36 6.35
N CYS A 43 1.48 3.13 5.87
CA CYS A 43 0.80 4.04 4.96
C CYS A 43 0.69 5.45 5.54
N THR A 44 0.25 5.55 6.79
CA THR A 44 0.17 6.83 7.53
C THR A 44 1.56 7.48 7.64
N ARG A 45 2.58 6.69 7.95
CA ARG A 45 3.96 7.17 8.07
C ARG A 45 4.51 7.69 6.74
N GLN A 46 4.26 6.99 5.64
CA GLN A 46 4.69 7.39 4.30
C GLN A 46 3.96 8.66 3.81
N ASN A 47 2.67 8.81 4.11
CA ASN A 47 1.94 10.05 3.82
C ASN A 47 2.49 11.23 4.62
N LYS A 48 2.84 11.01 5.89
CA LYS A 48 3.50 12.04 6.73
C LYS A 48 4.86 12.43 6.18
N TYR A 49 5.69 11.46 5.76
CA TYR A 49 7.00 11.74 5.16
C TYR A 49 6.91 12.46 3.81
N ALA A 50 5.85 12.19 3.04
CA ALA A 50 5.59 12.89 1.79
C ALA A 50 5.00 14.30 1.99
N GLY A 51 4.77 14.74 3.23
CA GLY A 51 4.17 16.04 3.54
C GLY A 51 2.72 16.16 3.08
N CYS A 52 2.01 15.03 2.94
CA CYS A 52 0.63 15.04 2.46
C CYS A 52 -0.31 15.67 3.49
N ASP A 53 -1.26 16.46 2.99
CA ASP A 53 -2.42 16.87 3.78
C ASP A 53 -3.29 15.64 4.12
N PRO A 54 -3.89 15.55 5.32
CA PRO A 54 -4.78 14.45 5.70
C PRO A 54 -5.91 14.17 4.70
N LYS A 55 -6.37 15.19 3.96
CA LYS A 55 -7.42 15.07 2.94
C LYS A 55 -6.89 14.68 1.55
N ASN A 56 -5.57 14.73 1.34
CA ASN A 56 -4.94 14.41 0.06
C ASN A 56 -3.73 13.48 0.24
N ASN A 57 -3.99 12.28 0.76
CA ASN A 57 -2.97 11.26 0.95
C ASN A 57 -2.42 10.72 -0.38
N LYS A 58 -1.09 10.61 -0.47
CA LYS A 58 -0.38 9.99 -1.61
C LYS A 58 -0.66 8.50 -1.70
N TYR A 59 -0.77 7.83 -0.56
CA TYR A 59 -1.07 6.41 -0.45
C TYR A 59 -2.38 6.17 0.31
N THR A 60 -3.14 5.18 -0.12
CA THR A 60 -4.31 4.68 0.64
C THR A 60 -4.32 3.16 0.63
N THR A 61 -4.96 2.56 1.62
CA THR A 61 -5.01 1.10 1.77
C THR A 61 -6.45 0.63 1.95
N SER A 62 -6.77 -0.56 1.47
CA SER A 62 -8.09 -1.19 1.63
C SER A 62 -7.93 -2.70 1.80
N THR A 63 -8.77 -3.30 2.65
CA THR A 63 -8.84 -4.76 2.83
C THR A 63 -10.13 -5.36 2.27
N THR A 64 -11.03 -4.52 1.74
CA THR A 64 -12.35 -4.92 1.25
C THR A 64 -12.36 -5.23 -0.24
N ASP A 65 -11.41 -4.67 -1.00
CA ASP A 65 -11.43 -4.75 -2.46
C ASP A 65 -11.05 -6.14 -2.98
N LYS A 66 -10.23 -6.88 -2.23
CA LYS A 66 -9.77 -8.22 -2.59
C LYS A 66 -9.63 -9.09 -1.35
N LYS A 67 -10.53 -10.06 -1.19
CA LYS A 67 -10.56 -10.96 -0.02
C LYS A 67 -9.22 -11.71 0.12
N GLY A 68 -8.65 -11.68 1.32
CA GLY A 68 -7.34 -12.30 1.61
C GLY A 68 -6.13 -11.38 1.33
N TYR A 69 -6.36 -10.14 0.88
CA TYR A 69 -5.30 -9.21 0.54
C TYR A 69 -5.55 -7.83 1.15
N ILE A 70 -4.46 -7.09 1.35
CA ILE A 70 -4.46 -5.65 1.60
C ILE A 70 -4.06 -5.00 0.28
N THR A 71 -4.92 -4.16 -0.25
CA THR A 71 -4.68 -3.35 -1.43
C THR A 71 -4.02 -2.04 -1.00
N ILE A 72 -2.91 -1.67 -1.63
CA ILE A 72 -2.20 -0.40 -1.47
C ILE A 72 -2.32 0.35 -2.78
N TYR A 73 -2.87 1.55 -2.71
CA TYR A 73 -3.03 2.46 -3.83
C TYR A 73 -2.03 3.59 -3.73
N ARG A 74 -1.37 3.94 -4.82
CA ARG A 74 -0.64 5.21 -4.93
C ARG A 74 -1.42 6.18 -5.81
N ARG A 75 -2.07 7.16 -5.18
CA ARG A 75 -2.99 8.11 -5.83
C ARG A 75 -2.29 9.09 -6.78
N TYR A 76 -1.10 9.60 -6.41
CA TYR A 76 -0.38 10.59 -7.22
C TYR A 76 1.15 10.54 -7.12
#